data_AF-A0A414KKC9-F1
#
_entry.id   AF-A0A414KKC9-F1
#
_cell.length_a   1.000
_cell.length_b   1.000
_cell.length_c   1.000
_cell.angle_alpha   90.00
_cell.angle_beta   90.00
_cell.angle_gamma   90.00
#
_symmetry.space_group_name_H-M   'P 1'
#
loop_
_entity.id
_entity.type
_entity.pdbx_description
1 polymer ?
#
loop_
_entity_poly.entity_id
_entity_poly.type
_entity_poly.pdbx_seq_one_letter_code
_entity_poly.pdbx_strand_id
1 'polypeptide(L)'
;MSYFDISGATFDENLRKLETSDPAHADVFNALLGQLINNDVALKEAVTKFAASKNEQALFLLNLHKDGKKYGVHFDNYDVTPSSNGTRLFDAVGMTAAPSTNAVRAVNDFDGKGCFAYLEVNGSVDENGDFQVQYIKDIDNEFSRTKYDTWCLYLTQYVYRKFDSNGEDTVISDTRHSAEWLPEGGAIRPDGTIRPFVAIAKYMSGDNADGVASSISGVSPKNYSFQSSLTKFRAKGTQYCAETSQDSERMTRLMEIASLPDIASR
;
A
#
# COMPACT_ATOMS: atom_id res chain seq x y z
N MET A 1 13.49 49.88 -27.86
CA MET A 1 13.37 48.94 -26.72
C MET A 1 13.10 49.78 -25.49
N SER A 2 11.86 49.78 -24.99
CA SER A 2 11.50 50.50 -23.77
C SER A 2 11.99 49.72 -22.55
N TYR A 3 12.77 50.37 -21.70
CA TYR A 3 13.22 49.83 -20.41
C TYR A 3 12.01 49.62 -19.48
N PHE A 4 11.91 48.43 -18.89
CA PHE A 4 10.96 48.16 -17.81
C PHE A 4 11.47 48.81 -16.52
N ASP A 5 10.74 49.80 -16.00
CA ASP A 5 10.98 50.41 -14.69
C ASP A 5 10.24 49.60 -13.61
N ILE A 6 10.98 49.10 -12.63
CA ILE A 6 10.49 48.25 -11.52
C ILE A 6 10.61 48.93 -10.15
N SER A 7 10.86 50.25 -10.12
CA SER A 7 11.14 51.03 -8.91
C SER A 7 9.98 51.11 -7.89
N GLY A 8 8.79 50.62 -8.23
CA GLY A 8 7.61 50.58 -7.35
C GLY A 8 7.06 49.18 -7.04
N ALA A 9 7.78 48.10 -7.40
CA ALA A 9 7.30 46.74 -7.18
C ALA A 9 7.38 46.35 -5.70
N THR A 10 6.24 46.31 -5.00
CA THR A 10 6.11 45.72 -3.67
C THR A 10 5.60 44.29 -3.76
N PHE A 11 6.30 43.37 -3.09
CA PHE A 11 5.96 41.95 -3.03
C PHE A 11 4.80 41.76 -2.04
N ASP A 12 3.66 41.31 -2.55
CA ASP A 12 2.42 41.07 -1.79
C ASP A 12 2.09 39.58 -1.98
N GLU A 13 1.83 38.86 -0.90
CA GLU A 13 1.73 37.38 -0.85
C GLU A 13 0.54 36.79 -1.64
N ASN A 14 -0.27 37.64 -2.29
CA ASN A 14 -1.35 37.21 -3.16
C ASN A 14 -0.95 37.29 -4.63
N LEU A 15 -1.00 36.13 -5.29
CA LEU A 15 -0.69 35.81 -6.68
C LEU A 15 -0.97 36.96 -7.69
N ARG A 16 -0.02 37.88 -7.90
CA ARG A 16 -0.14 38.89 -8.96
C ARG A 16 0.24 38.23 -10.29
N LYS A 17 -0.77 37.96 -11.12
CA LYS A 17 -0.59 37.66 -12.54
C LYS A 17 0.28 38.78 -13.15
N LEU A 18 1.25 38.41 -13.97
CA LEU A 18 1.98 39.33 -14.84
C LEU A 18 0.95 40.01 -15.74
N GLU A 19 0.71 41.31 -15.51
CA GLU A 19 -0.07 42.15 -16.40
C GLU A 19 0.91 42.84 -17.35
N THR A 20 0.95 42.37 -18.60
CA THR A 20 1.78 42.99 -19.66
C THR A 20 0.87 43.54 -20.75
N SER A 21 1.39 44.48 -21.56
CA SER A 21 0.68 45.00 -22.73
C SER A 21 0.39 43.95 -23.80
N ASP A 22 1.03 42.78 -23.72
CA ASP A 22 0.78 41.62 -24.59
C ASP A 22 0.11 40.50 -23.78
N PRO A 23 -1.21 40.30 -23.95
CA PRO A 23 -1.98 39.28 -23.24
C PRO A 23 -1.48 37.85 -23.50
N ALA A 24 -1.00 37.55 -24.71
CA ALA A 24 -0.59 36.19 -25.07
C ALA A 24 0.69 35.76 -24.33
N HIS A 25 1.64 36.68 -24.19
CA HIS A 25 2.86 36.43 -23.42
C HIS A 25 2.58 36.39 -21.92
N ALA A 26 1.71 37.29 -21.43
CA ALA A 26 1.27 37.30 -20.03
C ALA A 26 0.66 35.95 -19.63
N ASP A 27 -0.21 35.37 -20.46
CA ASP A 27 -0.87 34.10 -20.19
C ASP A 27 0.11 32.93 -20.10
N VAL A 28 1.09 32.86 -21.01
CA VAL A 28 2.11 31.79 -21.01
C VAL A 28 2.99 31.87 -19.76
N PHE A 29 3.48 33.06 -19.40
CA PHE A 29 4.32 33.22 -18.21
C PHE A 29 3.56 33.00 -16.92
N ASN A 30 2.29 33.42 -16.84
CA ASN A 30 1.44 33.17 -15.68
C ASN A 30 1.14 31.68 -15.49
N ALA A 31 0.92 30.94 -16.57
CA ALA A 31 0.75 29.50 -16.52
C ALA A 31 2.02 28.81 -16.00
N LEU A 32 3.19 29.20 -16.49
CA LEU A 32 4.48 28.66 -16.03
C LEU A 32 4.75 29.01 -14.56
N LEU A 33 4.52 30.26 -14.15
CA LEU A 33 4.69 30.68 -12.75
C LEU A 33 3.76 29.91 -11.82
N GLY A 34 2.51 29.70 -12.22
CA GLY A 34 1.55 28.87 -11.49
C GLY A 34 2.02 27.43 -11.31
N GLN A 35 2.57 26.82 -12.38
CA GLN A 35 3.16 25.47 -12.28
C GLN A 35 4.37 25.43 -11.33
N LEU A 36 5.26 26.41 -11.41
CA LEU A 36 6.44 26.49 -10.54
C LEU A 36 6.06 26.65 -9.07
N ILE A 37 5.04 27.47 -8.77
CA ILE A 37 4.52 27.64 -7.41
C ILE A 37 3.89 26.34 -6.91
N ASN A 38 3.08 25.68 -7.74
CA ASN A 38 2.48 24.39 -7.38
C ASN A 38 3.55 23.32 -7.10
N ASN A 39 4.62 23.31 -7.90
CA ASN A 39 5.76 22.42 -7.68
C ASN A 39 6.51 22.78 -6.38
N ASP A 40 6.74 24.06 -6.08
CA ASP A 40 7.38 24.51 -4.84
C ASP A 40 6.55 24.13 -3.60
N VAL A 41 5.23 24.34 -3.64
CA VAL A 41 4.31 23.93 -2.56
C VAL A 41 4.35 22.42 -2.37
N ALA A 42 4.27 21.64 -3.45
CA ALA A 42 4.36 20.17 -3.39
C ALA A 42 5.70 19.68 -2.82
N LEU A 43 6.81 20.32 -3.21
CA LEU A 43 8.14 20.01 -2.67
C LEU A 43 8.23 20.35 -1.19
N LYS A 44 7.69 21.50 -0.74
CA LYS A 44 7.65 21.88 0.68
C LYS A 44 6.84 20.90 1.51
N GLU A 45 5.67 20.47 1.01
CA GLU A 45 4.86 19.46 1.69
C GLU A 45 5.59 18.11 1.78
N ALA A 46 6.26 17.69 0.69
CA ALA A 46 7.05 16.47 0.69
C ALA A 46 8.20 16.56 1.72
N VAL A 47 8.99 17.63 1.69
CA VAL A 47 10.10 17.85 2.65
C VAL A 47 9.59 17.86 4.10
N THR A 48 8.44 18.49 4.36
CA THR A 48 7.84 18.54 5.70
C THR A 48 7.43 17.14 6.18
N LYS A 49 6.82 16.32 5.31
CA LYS A 49 6.46 14.93 5.64
C LYS A 49 7.69 14.04 5.81
N PHE A 50 8.75 14.26 5.04
CA PHE A 50 10.04 13.59 5.21
C PHE A 50 10.81 14.03 6.47
N ALA A 51 10.50 15.21 7.01
CA ALA A 51 11.00 15.66 8.31
C ALA A 51 10.17 15.15 9.51
N ALA A 52 9.02 14.53 9.25
CA ALA A 52 8.12 14.01 10.27
C ALA A 52 8.49 12.59 10.73
N SER A 53 7.62 11.96 11.52
CA SER A 53 7.83 10.60 12.05
C SER A 53 8.01 9.57 10.93
N LYS A 54 8.73 8.47 11.21
CA LYS A 54 8.91 7.38 10.23
C LYS A 54 7.60 6.75 9.77
N ASN A 55 6.59 6.73 10.64
CA ASN A 55 5.24 6.30 10.28
C ASN A 55 4.56 7.21 9.26
N GLU A 56 4.72 8.53 9.41
CA GLU A 56 4.20 9.51 8.45
C GLU A 56 4.93 9.44 7.12
N GLN A 57 6.24 9.22 7.13
CA GLN A 57 7.04 8.97 5.93
C GLN A 57 6.54 7.72 5.19
N ALA A 58 6.37 6.60 5.90
CA ALA A 58 5.86 5.36 5.33
C ALA A 58 4.44 5.52 4.77
N LEU A 59 3.55 6.19 5.51
CA LEU A 59 2.20 6.46 5.05
C LEU A 59 2.19 7.38 3.82
N PHE A 60 3.07 8.38 3.75
CA PHE A 60 3.20 9.24 2.58
C PHE A 60 3.58 8.42 1.35
N LEU A 61 4.62 7.58 1.44
CA LEU A 61 5.07 6.71 0.35
C LEU A 61 3.98 5.75 -0.11
N LEU A 62 3.29 5.11 0.83
CA LEU A 62 2.16 4.24 0.52
C LEU A 62 1.03 4.99 -0.20
N ASN A 63 0.72 6.22 0.22
CA ASN A 63 -0.29 7.04 -0.45
C ASN A 63 0.10 7.47 -1.86
N LEU A 64 1.39 7.47 -2.24
CA LEU A 64 1.78 7.72 -3.64
C LEU A 64 1.29 6.61 -4.58
N HIS A 65 1.09 5.40 -4.06
CA HIS A 65 0.54 4.28 -4.81
C HIS A 65 -0.99 4.23 -4.79
N LYS A 66 -1.64 5.10 -4.02
CA LYS A 66 -3.09 5.13 -3.89
C LYS A 66 -3.73 5.54 -5.21
N ASP A 67 -4.69 4.75 -5.69
CA ASP A 67 -5.35 4.97 -6.98
C ASP A 67 -6.88 5.08 -6.88
N GLY A 68 -7.49 4.68 -5.77
CA GLY A 68 -8.94 4.70 -5.59
C GLY A 68 -9.71 3.72 -6.47
N LYS A 69 -9.01 2.82 -7.18
CA LYS A 69 -9.59 1.88 -8.14
C LYS A 69 -10.21 0.68 -7.45
N LYS A 70 -11.04 -0.04 -8.19
CA LYS A 70 -11.75 -1.23 -7.71
C LYS A 70 -11.19 -2.45 -8.43
N TYR A 71 -10.57 -3.34 -7.68
CA TYR A 71 -10.06 -4.60 -8.22
C TYR A 71 -10.92 -5.74 -7.70
N GLY A 72 -11.46 -6.59 -8.58
CA GLY A 72 -12.34 -7.67 -8.12
C GLY A 72 -12.31 -8.92 -8.98
N VAL A 73 -12.95 -9.94 -8.44
CA VAL A 73 -13.16 -11.26 -9.05
C VAL A 73 -14.58 -11.74 -8.75
N HIS A 74 -15.16 -12.44 -9.72
CA HIS A 74 -16.38 -13.22 -9.58
C HIS A 74 -16.06 -14.71 -9.66
N PHE A 75 -16.66 -15.51 -8.80
CA PHE A 75 -16.71 -16.97 -8.94
C PHE A 75 -18.18 -17.40 -9.03
N ASP A 76 -18.52 -18.14 -10.09
CA ASP A 76 -19.86 -18.67 -10.25
C ASP A 76 -20.16 -19.77 -9.21
N ASN A 77 -21.43 -19.86 -8.81
CA ASN A 77 -21.90 -20.99 -8.01
C ASN A 77 -21.85 -22.29 -8.82
N TYR A 78 -21.69 -23.41 -8.10
CA TYR A 78 -21.62 -24.73 -8.73
C TYR A 78 -22.84 -25.05 -9.62
N ASP A 79 -24.03 -24.59 -9.24
CA ASP A 79 -25.28 -24.78 -9.99
C ASP A 79 -25.33 -23.96 -11.30
N VAL A 80 -24.52 -22.90 -11.41
CA VAL A 80 -24.35 -22.12 -12.65
C VAL A 80 -23.27 -22.76 -13.52
N THR A 81 -22.11 -23.03 -12.94
CA THR A 81 -21.04 -23.79 -13.60
C THR A 81 -20.20 -24.54 -12.57
N PRO A 82 -19.82 -25.80 -12.87
CA PRO A 82 -18.89 -26.55 -12.02
C PRO A 82 -17.42 -26.10 -12.22
N SER A 83 -17.17 -25.08 -13.05
CA SER A 83 -15.83 -24.55 -13.28
C SER A 83 -15.33 -23.74 -12.08
N SER A 84 -14.08 -23.98 -11.67
CA SER A 84 -13.39 -23.16 -10.67
C SER A 84 -12.77 -21.88 -11.25
N ASN A 85 -13.12 -21.51 -12.48
CA ASN A 85 -12.55 -20.34 -13.14
C ASN A 85 -13.26 -19.09 -12.64
N GLY A 86 -12.49 -18.13 -12.11
CA GLY A 86 -13.02 -16.82 -11.77
C GLY A 86 -12.96 -15.85 -12.95
N THR A 87 -13.84 -14.85 -12.94
CA THR A 87 -13.88 -13.76 -13.91
C THR A 87 -13.44 -12.46 -13.24
N ARG A 88 -12.45 -11.76 -13.80
CA ARG A 88 -12.02 -10.46 -13.27
C ARG A 88 -13.14 -9.42 -13.41
N LEU A 89 -13.25 -8.53 -12.44
CA LEU A 89 -14.23 -7.44 -12.39
C LEU A 89 -13.53 -6.07 -12.30
N PHE A 90 -14.23 -5.03 -12.77
CA PHE A 90 -13.82 -3.62 -12.65
C PHE A 90 -12.42 -3.34 -13.23
N ASP A 91 -11.56 -2.63 -12.50
CA ASP A 91 -10.23 -2.23 -12.94
C ASP A 91 -9.25 -3.41 -13.05
N ALA A 92 -9.61 -4.60 -12.55
CA ALA A 92 -8.82 -5.81 -12.74
C ALA A 92 -9.00 -6.41 -14.16
N VAL A 93 -10.06 -6.04 -14.90
CA VAL A 93 -10.32 -6.57 -16.25
C VAL A 93 -9.17 -6.19 -17.19
N GLY A 94 -8.62 -7.19 -17.88
CA GLY A 94 -7.53 -7.01 -18.85
C GLY A 94 -6.14 -6.81 -18.25
N MET A 95 -6.00 -6.86 -16.92
CA MET A 95 -4.70 -6.90 -16.25
C MET A 95 -4.18 -8.32 -16.16
N THR A 96 -2.89 -8.57 -16.33
CA THR A 96 -2.32 -9.93 -16.25
C THR A 96 -1.27 -10.03 -15.14
N ALA A 97 -1.29 -11.15 -14.41
CA ALA A 97 -0.19 -11.57 -13.55
C ALA A 97 0.22 -13.01 -13.92
N ALA A 98 1.47 -13.19 -14.35
CA ALA A 98 2.04 -14.46 -14.73
C ALA A 98 3.48 -14.59 -14.23
N PRO A 99 3.84 -15.74 -13.61
CA PRO A 99 5.21 -15.98 -13.18
C PRO A 99 6.16 -16.08 -14.38
N SER A 100 7.45 -15.86 -14.13
CA SER A 100 8.47 -16.07 -15.15
C SER A 100 8.59 -17.55 -15.50
N THR A 101 8.82 -17.83 -16.78
CA THR A 101 9.26 -19.14 -17.27
C THR A 101 10.75 -19.08 -17.62
N ASN A 102 11.32 -20.22 -18.02
CA ASN A 102 12.69 -20.30 -18.55
C ASN A 102 12.92 -19.42 -19.80
N ALA A 103 11.87 -19.06 -20.55
CA ALA A 103 11.96 -18.30 -21.79
C ALA A 103 11.27 -16.92 -21.75
N VAL A 104 10.36 -16.69 -20.78
CA VAL A 104 9.52 -15.49 -20.73
C VAL A 104 9.63 -14.85 -19.35
N ARG A 105 9.88 -13.53 -19.33
CA ARG A 105 9.89 -12.73 -18.10
C ARG A 105 8.51 -12.73 -17.43
N ALA A 106 8.49 -12.61 -16.11
CA ALA A 106 7.25 -12.40 -15.38
C ALA A 106 6.57 -11.10 -15.82
N VAL A 107 5.24 -11.10 -15.79
CA VAL A 107 4.37 -9.94 -16.01
C VAL A 107 3.48 -9.82 -14.77
N ASN A 108 3.36 -8.63 -14.21
CA ASN A 108 2.43 -8.37 -13.12
C ASN A 108 1.94 -6.94 -13.21
N ASP A 109 0.79 -6.75 -13.85
CA ASP A 109 0.21 -5.42 -14.04
C ASP A 109 -0.36 -4.81 -12.74
N PHE A 110 -0.51 -5.63 -11.70
CA PHE A 110 -0.98 -5.20 -10.36
C PHE A 110 0.14 -4.64 -9.50
N ASP A 111 1.40 -4.92 -9.84
CA ASP A 111 2.54 -4.50 -9.01
C ASP A 111 2.58 -2.97 -8.86
N GLY A 112 2.73 -2.51 -7.61
CA GLY A 112 2.76 -1.09 -7.28
C GLY A 112 1.45 -0.32 -7.42
N LYS A 113 0.29 -1.00 -7.57
CA LYS A 113 -1.03 -0.34 -7.67
C LYS A 113 -1.86 -0.49 -6.40
N GLY A 114 -2.36 0.63 -5.86
CA GLY A 114 -3.36 0.66 -4.79
C GLY A 114 -3.09 -0.35 -3.68
N CYS A 115 -4.02 -1.28 -3.47
CA CYS A 115 -3.94 -2.34 -2.45
C CYS A 115 -2.81 -3.38 -2.63
N PHE A 116 -2.25 -3.48 -3.84
CA PHE A 116 -1.16 -4.42 -4.17
C PHE A 116 0.22 -3.83 -3.91
N ALA A 117 0.32 -2.50 -3.81
CA ALA A 117 1.55 -1.83 -3.43
C ALA A 117 1.89 -2.10 -1.97
N TYR A 118 3.18 -2.30 -1.70
CA TYR A 118 3.69 -2.47 -0.35
C TYR A 118 5.03 -1.78 -0.18
N LEU A 119 5.30 -1.41 1.07
CA LEU A 119 6.58 -0.85 1.49
C LEU A 119 7.28 -1.84 2.42
N GLU A 120 8.52 -2.19 2.11
CA GLU A 120 9.35 -2.97 3.02
C GLU A 120 9.97 -2.07 4.09
N VAL A 121 9.78 -2.44 5.35
CA VAL A 121 10.30 -1.69 6.49
C VAL A 121 10.86 -2.62 7.56
N ASN A 122 11.77 -2.09 8.37
CA ASN A 122 12.02 -2.62 9.71
C ASN A 122 11.19 -1.84 10.72
N GLY A 123 10.66 -2.54 11.71
CA GLY A 123 9.81 -1.94 12.72
C GLY A 123 9.35 -2.92 13.78
N SER A 124 8.61 -2.39 14.74
CA SER A 124 8.09 -3.13 15.89
C SER A 124 6.75 -2.58 16.32
N VAL A 125 5.89 -3.43 16.88
CA VAL A 125 4.67 -3.01 17.54
C VAL A 125 5.00 -2.53 18.96
N ASP A 126 4.46 -1.37 19.34
CA ASP A 126 4.56 -0.82 20.69
C ASP A 126 3.57 -1.47 21.68
N GLU A 127 3.54 -1.00 22.92
CA GLU A 127 2.66 -1.54 23.97
C GLU A 127 1.17 -1.30 23.69
N ASN A 128 0.83 -0.25 22.92
CA ASN A 128 -0.53 0.13 22.56
C ASN A 128 -1.07 -0.67 21.36
N GLY A 129 -0.22 -1.48 20.71
CA GLY A 129 -0.61 -2.23 19.51
C GLY A 129 -0.50 -1.41 18.23
N ASP A 130 0.27 -0.31 18.26
CA ASP A 130 0.57 0.50 17.10
C ASP A 130 1.95 0.14 16.53
N PHE A 131 1.99 0.01 15.21
CA PHE A 131 3.21 -0.34 14.51
C PHE A 131 4.11 0.88 14.39
N GLN A 132 5.36 0.75 14.83
CA GLN A 132 6.38 1.79 14.77
C GLN A 132 7.42 1.43 13.71
N VAL A 133 7.47 2.24 12.65
CA VAL A 133 8.47 2.14 11.59
C VAL A 133 9.79 2.67 12.11
N GLN A 134 10.85 1.90 11.94
CA GLN A 134 12.21 2.30 12.32
C GLN A 134 13.03 2.67 11.08
N TYR A 135 13.05 1.80 10.08
CA TYR A 135 13.82 1.99 8.85
C TYR A 135 13.01 1.58 7.62
N ILE A 136 13.09 2.39 6.56
CA ILE A 136 12.41 2.14 5.29
C ILE A 136 13.42 1.67 4.25
N LYS A 137 13.09 0.59 3.54
CA LYS A 137 13.95 0.07 2.46
C LYS A 137 14.18 1.13 1.39
N ASP A 138 15.40 1.19 0.88
CA ASP A 138 15.88 2.12 -0.17
C ASP A 138 15.90 3.61 0.23
N ILE A 139 15.55 3.95 1.47
CA ILE A 139 15.61 5.31 2.02
C ILE A 139 16.60 5.38 3.17
N ASP A 140 16.52 4.43 4.11
CA ASP A 140 17.39 4.36 5.27
C ASP A 140 18.50 3.35 5.04
N ASN A 141 19.76 3.78 5.24
CA ASN A 141 20.94 2.92 5.04
C ASN A 141 21.02 1.78 6.08
N GLU A 142 20.37 1.95 7.22
CA GLU A 142 20.31 1.03 8.34
C GLU A 142 19.33 -0.13 8.10
N PHE A 143 18.47 -0.03 7.08
CA PHE A 143 17.53 -1.09 6.74
C PHE A 143 18.26 -2.42 6.53
N SER A 144 17.79 -3.45 7.21
CA SER A 144 18.41 -4.77 7.16
C SER A 144 17.36 -5.88 7.25
N ARG A 145 17.43 -6.79 6.27
CA ARG A 145 16.59 -7.99 6.25
C ARG A 145 17.05 -9.08 7.22
N THR A 146 18.25 -8.99 7.77
CA THR A 146 18.86 -10.05 8.58
C THR A 146 19.03 -9.66 10.05
N LYS A 147 19.16 -8.36 10.35
CA LYS A 147 19.37 -7.87 11.73
C LYS A 147 18.07 -7.55 12.47
N TYR A 148 17.08 -7.02 11.76
CA TYR A 148 15.83 -6.55 12.34
C TYR A 148 14.64 -7.21 11.64
N ASP A 149 13.52 -7.34 12.35
CA ASP A 149 12.30 -7.86 11.75
C ASP A 149 11.90 -7.07 10.52
N THR A 150 11.59 -7.79 9.45
CA THR A 150 11.16 -7.21 8.18
C THR A 150 9.66 -7.36 8.01
N TRP A 151 9.01 -6.25 7.73
CA TRP A 151 7.58 -6.16 7.53
C TRP A 151 7.28 -5.59 6.14
N CYS A 152 6.18 -6.04 5.56
CA CYS A 152 5.55 -5.40 4.42
C CYS A 152 4.37 -4.58 4.94
N LEU A 153 4.45 -3.25 4.79
CA LEU A 153 3.34 -2.36 5.05
C LEU A 153 2.47 -2.25 3.82
N TYR A 154 1.17 -2.30 4.02
CA TYR A 154 0.17 -2.10 2.97
C TYR A 154 -0.82 -1.03 3.39
N LEU A 155 -1.35 -0.28 2.42
CA LEU A 155 -2.53 0.55 2.70
C LEU A 155 -3.69 -0.33 3.16
N THR A 156 -4.49 0.24 4.06
CA THR A 156 -5.73 -0.39 4.51
C THR A 156 -6.65 -0.61 3.32
N GLN A 157 -7.00 -1.88 3.11
CA GLN A 157 -7.96 -2.25 2.07
C GLN A 157 -9.39 -2.20 2.61
N TYR A 158 -10.30 -1.73 1.76
CA TYR A 158 -11.74 -1.84 1.93
C TYR A 158 -12.25 -2.94 1.02
N VAL A 159 -13.14 -3.76 1.57
CA VAL A 159 -13.62 -4.99 0.95
C VAL A 159 -15.12 -4.89 0.76
N TYR A 160 -15.56 -5.26 -0.42
CA TYR A 160 -16.96 -5.49 -0.74
C TYR A 160 -17.11 -6.94 -1.19
N ARG A 161 -18.08 -7.63 -0.58
CA ARG A 161 -18.47 -8.97 -0.95
C ARG A 161 -19.96 -9.04 -1.23
N LYS A 162 -20.32 -9.73 -2.29
CA LYS A 162 -21.70 -9.98 -2.65
C LYS A 162 -21.88 -11.46 -2.96
N PHE A 163 -22.90 -12.05 -2.37
CA PHE A 163 -23.28 -13.43 -2.58
C PHE A 163 -24.70 -13.46 -3.11
N ASP A 164 -24.91 -14.11 -4.25
CA ASP A 164 -26.25 -14.32 -4.80
C ASP A 164 -26.39 -15.71 -5.43
N SER A 165 -27.51 -15.96 -6.12
CA SER A 165 -27.75 -17.23 -6.79
C SER A 165 -26.75 -17.53 -7.90
N ASN A 166 -26.10 -16.50 -8.45
CA ASN A 166 -25.18 -16.64 -9.57
C ASN A 166 -23.77 -16.93 -9.09
N GLY A 167 -23.36 -16.38 -7.95
CA GLY A 167 -22.02 -16.62 -7.41
C GLY A 167 -21.61 -15.69 -6.28
N GLU A 168 -20.29 -15.55 -6.13
CA GLU A 168 -19.63 -14.66 -5.19
C GLU A 168 -18.78 -13.61 -5.93
N ASP A 169 -19.02 -12.34 -5.65
CA ASP A 169 -18.14 -11.24 -6.01
C ASP A 169 -17.26 -10.86 -4.81
N THR A 170 -15.95 -10.79 -5.01
CA THR A 170 -15.01 -10.17 -4.06
C THR A 170 -14.31 -9.00 -4.73
N VAL A 171 -14.43 -7.82 -4.12
CA VAL A 171 -13.85 -6.58 -4.65
C VAL A 171 -13.07 -5.85 -3.54
N ILE A 172 -11.89 -5.35 -3.87
CA ILE A 172 -11.01 -4.60 -2.97
C ILE A 172 -10.67 -3.21 -3.55
N SER A 173 -10.41 -2.26 -2.67
CA SER A 173 -10.02 -0.89 -2.99
C SER A 173 -9.27 -0.27 -1.81
N ASP A 174 -8.35 0.65 -2.09
CA ASP A 174 -7.62 1.44 -1.08
C ASP A 174 -8.47 2.61 -0.53
N THR A 175 -9.67 2.76 -1.08
CA THR A 175 -10.61 3.85 -0.80
C THR A 175 -11.99 3.27 -0.54
N ARG A 176 -12.66 3.77 0.50
CA ARG A 176 -14.03 3.38 0.84
C ARG A 176 -15.02 4.06 -0.10
N HIS A 177 -15.67 3.27 -0.95
CA HIS A 177 -16.63 3.78 -1.96
C HIS A 177 -18.05 3.93 -1.44
N SER A 178 -18.46 3.13 -0.46
CA SER A 178 -19.77 3.24 0.20
C SER A 178 -19.72 2.67 1.63
N ALA A 179 -20.82 2.79 2.36
CA ALA A 179 -20.93 2.25 3.72
C ALA A 179 -20.80 0.71 3.76
N GLU A 180 -21.22 0.03 2.69
CA GLU A 180 -21.17 -1.44 2.55
C GLU A 180 -19.75 -1.99 2.42
N TRP A 181 -18.79 -1.13 2.04
CA TRP A 181 -17.39 -1.50 1.95
C TRP A 181 -16.78 -1.43 3.36
N LEU A 182 -16.42 -2.60 3.88
CA LEU A 182 -15.88 -2.74 5.23
C LEU A 182 -14.34 -2.71 5.19
N PRO A 183 -13.68 -2.05 6.15
CA PRO A 183 -12.23 -2.15 6.27
C PRO A 183 -11.83 -3.59 6.58
N GLU A 184 -10.63 -3.99 6.15
CA GLU A 184 -10.08 -5.29 6.53
C GLU A 184 -9.96 -5.45 8.05
N GLY A 185 -10.16 -6.68 8.53
CA GLY A 185 -10.14 -6.98 9.96
C GLY A 185 -8.84 -6.57 10.67
N GLY A 186 -7.68 -6.81 10.05
CA GLY A 186 -6.38 -6.45 10.61
C GLY A 186 -6.14 -4.94 10.74
N ALA A 187 -6.88 -4.11 9.99
CA ALA A 187 -6.81 -2.66 10.09
C ALA A 187 -7.68 -2.10 11.22
N ILE A 188 -8.62 -2.87 11.74
CA ILE A 188 -9.52 -2.42 12.80
C ILE A 188 -8.81 -2.57 14.16
N ARG A 189 -8.69 -1.48 14.89
CA ARG A 189 -8.19 -1.48 16.26
C ARG A 189 -9.25 -2.04 17.24
N PRO A 190 -8.85 -2.50 18.43
CA PRO A 190 -9.82 -2.93 19.46
C PRO A 190 -10.84 -1.86 19.86
N ASP A 191 -10.50 -0.58 19.71
CA ASP A 191 -11.40 0.56 19.97
C ASP A 191 -12.33 0.91 18.79
N GLY A 192 -12.23 0.19 17.68
CA GLY A 192 -13.02 0.40 16.46
C GLY A 192 -12.45 1.44 15.49
N THR A 193 -11.34 2.11 15.83
CA THR A 193 -10.66 3.01 14.89
C THR A 193 -9.93 2.22 13.80
N ILE A 194 -9.75 2.84 12.64
CA ILE A 194 -9.13 2.20 11.47
C ILE A 194 -7.69 2.67 11.35
N ARG A 195 -6.75 1.73 11.33
CA ARG A 195 -5.33 2.01 11.07
C ARG A 195 -5.16 2.49 9.62
N PRO A 196 -4.21 3.40 9.34
CA PRO A 196 -3.96 3.88 7.99
C PRO A 196 -3.22 2.85 7.11
N PHE A 197 -2.49 1.92 7.73
CA PHE A 197 -1.81 0.82 7.07
C PHE A 197 -1.80 -0.43 7.98
N VAL A 198 -1.59 -1.58 7.36
CA VAL A 198 -1.44 -2.88 8.04
C VAL A 198 -0.03 -3.42 7.79
N ALA A 199 0.60 -3.94 8.83
CA ALA A 199 1.93 -4.53 8.78
C ALA A 199 1.84 -6.06 8.80
N ILE A 200 2.35 -6.71 7.74
CA ILE A 200 2.45 -8.17 7.65
C ILE A 200 3.92 -8.58 7.66
N ALA A 201 4.27 -9.57 8.48
CA ALA A 201 5.64 -10.08 8.55
C ALA A 201 6.06 -10.65 7.18
N LYS A 202 7.25 -10.28 6.69
CA LYS A 202 7.69 -10.64 5.32
C LYS A 202 8.12 -12.11 5.20
N TYR A 203 8.80 -12.62 6.23
CA TYR A 203 9.36 -13.97 6.25
C TYR A 203 8.65 -14.83 7.29
N MET A 204 8.61 -16.13 7.01
CA MET A 204 8.23 -17.13 8.02
C MET A 204 9.10 -16.99 9.27
N SER A 205 8.51 -17.21 10.44
CA SER A 205 9.22 -17.02 11.70
C SER A 205 10.39 -18.00 11.85
N GLY A 206 11.56 -17.45 12.11
CA GLY A 206 12.77 -18.16 12.55
C GLY A 206 13.28 -17.58 13.88
N ASP A 207 14.12 -18.32 14.58
CA ASP A 207 14.80 -17.78 15.77
C ASP A 207 15.98 -16.92 15.32
N ASN A 208 16.09 -15.71 15.85
CA ASN A 208 17.29 -14.89 15.71
C ASN A 208 18.44 -15.46 16.59
N ALA A 209 19.60 -14.78 16.57
CA ALA A 209 20.76 -15.21 17.35
C ALA A 209 20.50 -15.31 18.87
N ASP A 210 19.54 -14.53 19.39
CA ASP A 210 19.14 -14.51 20.81
C ASP A 210 18.03 -15.52 21.13
N GLY A 211 17.61 -16.35 20.15
CA GLY A 211 16.54 -17.31 20.34
C GLY A 211 15.14 -16.69 20.39
N VAL A 212 14.98 -15.45 19.93
CA VAL A 212 13.69 -14.76 19.83
C VAL A 212 13.09 -14.99 18.45
N ALA A 213 11.80 -15.35 18.42
CA ALA A 213 11.07 -15.53 17.18
C ALA A 213 11.00 -14.21 16.40
N SER A 214 11.57 -14.21 15.20
CA SER A 214 11.77 -13.03 14.36
C SER A 214 11.45 -13.32 12.90
N SER A 215 11.02 -12.29 12.16
CA SER A 215 10.81 -12.35 10.72
C SER A 215 12.02 -11.76 10.00
N ILE A 216 13.06 -12.58 9.81
CA ILE A 216 14.33 -12.19 9.20
C ILE A 216 14.72 -13.17 8.08
N SER A 217 15.49 -12.67 7.13
CA SER A 217 16.05 -13.46 6.03
C SER A 217 17.26 -14.28 6.48
N GLY A 218 17.51 -15.40 5.79
CA GLY A 218 18.71 -16.23 6.02
C GLY A 218 18.63 -17.19 7.20
N VAL A 219 17.48 -17.28 7.88
CA VAL A 219 17.21 -18.28 8.94
C VAL A 219 16.16 -19.28 8.49
N SER A 220 16.32 -20.53 8.93
CA SER A 220 15.35 -21.58 8.67
C SER A 220 14.07 -21.36 9.49
N PRO A 221 12.89 -21.48 8.87
CA PRO A 221 11.62 -21.43 9.59
C PRO A 221 11.57 -22.47 10.71
N LYS A 222 11.00 -22.09 11.85
CA LYS A 222 10.83 -22.98 13.00
C LYS A 222 9.44 -23.60 13.01
N ASN A 223 9.37 -24.86 13.40
CA ASN A 223 8.12 -25.56 13.59
C ASN A 223 7.64 -25.36 15.03
N TYR A 224 6.55 -24.61 15.20
CA TYR A 224 5.89 -24.42 16.49
C TYR A 224 4.54 -25.12 16.46
N SER A 225 4.25 -25.90 17.51
CA SER A 225 2.86 -26.28 17.75
C SER A 225 2.03 -25.03 18.06
N PHE A 226 0.72 -25.09 17.83
CA PHE A 226 -0.21 -24.02 18.19
C PHE A 226 0.05 -23.48 19.61
N GLN A 227 0.12 -24.37 20.60
CA GLN A 227 0.34 -23.99 21.99
C GLN A 227 1.71 -23.34 22.22
N SER A 228 2.78 -23.88 21.62
CA SER A 228 4.13 -23.32 21.77
C SER A 228 4.27 -21.95 21.09
N SER A 229 3.56 -21.74 19.97
CA SER A 229 3.58 -20.48 19.21
C SER A 229 2.98 -19.32 20.01
N LEU A 230 1.92 -19.58 20.78
CA LEU A 230 1.28 -18.58 21.64
C LEU A 230 2.27 -18.00 22.66
N THR A 231 3.04 -18.86 23.33
CA THR A 231 4.04 -18.41 24.31
C THR A 231 5.24 -17.76 23.62
N LYS A 232 5.73 -18.38 22.54
CA LYS A 232 6.95 -17.97 21.86
C LYS A 232 6.85 -16.58 21.25
N PHE A 233 5.75 -16.25 20.58
CA PHE A 233 5.57 -14.93 19.97
C PHE A 233 5.29 -13.84 21.01
N ARG A 234 4.56 -14.17 22.09
CA ARG A 234 4.30 -13.23 23.19
C ARG A 234 5.56 -12.85 23.97
N ALA A 235 6.61 -13.66 23.92
CA ALA A 235 7.91 -13.31 24.51
C ALA A 235 8.52 -12.02 23.91
N LYS A 236 8.13 -11.68 22.68
CA LYS A 236 8.53 -10.42 22.02
C LYS A 236 7.72 -9.22 22.49
N GLY A 237 6.51 -9.45 22.99
CA GLY A 237 5.61 -8.41 23.49
C GLY A 237 4.15 -8.88 23.49
N THR A 238 3.33 -8.20 24.29
CA THR A 238 1.91 -8.50 24.47
C THR A 238 1.08 -8.26 23.23
N GLN A 239 1.62 -7.66 22.17
CA GLN A 239 0.89 -7.40 20.91
C GLN A 239 1.24 -8.40 19.79
N TYR A 240 2.22 -9.27 20.01
CA TYR A 240 2.65 -10.24 18.99
C TYR A 240 1.88 -11.55 19.09
N CYS A 241 1.41 -12.04 17.95
CA CYS A 241 0.81 -13.37 17.81
C CYS A 241 1.24 -14.03 16.50
N ALA A 242 0.85 -15.30 16.35
CA ALA A 242 0.92 -15.98 15.05
C ALA A 242 0.01 -15.27 14.04
N GLU A 243 0.25 -15.51 12.75
CA GLU A 243 -0.63 -15.05 11.68
C GLU A 243 -2.08 -15.42 11.99
N THR A 244 -2.98 -14.43 11.91
CA THR A 244 -4.40 -14.62 12.15
C THR A 244 -5.14 -14.93 10.84
N SER A 245 -6.36 -15.46 10.94
CA SER A 245 -7.20 -15.67 9.75
C SER A 245 -7.47 -14.38 8.98
N GLN A 246 -7.49 -13.22 9.65
CA GLN A 246 -7.68 -11.91 9.00
C GLN A 246 -6.46 -11.50 8.16
N ASP A 247 -5.25 -11.76 8.67
CA ASP A 247 -3.99 -11.52 7.95
C ASP A 247 -3.90 -12.43 6.71
N SER A 248 -4.28 -13.69 6.87
CA SER A 248 -4.31 -14.66 5.77
C SER A 248 -5.37 -14.30 4.73
N GLU A 249 -6.59 -13.93 5.15
CA GLU A 249 -7.69 -13.53 4.26
C GLU A 249 -7.29 -12.33 3.39
N ARG A 250 -6.52 -11.38 3.93
CA ARG A 250 -5.96 -10.28 3.14
C ARG A 250 -5.10 -10.80 1.99
N MET A 251 -4.13 -11.67 2.30
CA MET A 251 -3.19 -12.17 1.30
C MET A 251 -3.91 -13.03 0.26
N THR A 252 -4.87 -13.85 0.70
CA THR A 252 -5.72 -14.65 -0.18
C THR A 252 -6.47 -13.78 -1.18
N ARG A 253 -7.11 -12.69 -0.74
CA ARG A 253 -7.84 -11.78 -1.65
C ARG A 253 -6.95 -11.13 -2.72
N LEU A 254 -5.75 -10.69 -2.34
CA LEU A 254 -4.78 -10.18 -3.32
C LEU A 254 -4.41 -11.26 -4.34
N MET A 255 -4.14 -12.48 -3.87
CA MET A 255 -3.76 -13.59 -4.73
C MET A 255 -4.90 -14.04 -5.65
N GLU A 256 -6.13 -14.14 -5.12
CA GLU A 256 -7.33 -14.49 -5.87
C GLU A 256 -7.61 -13.52 -7.00
N ILE A 257 -7.40 -12.21 -6.80
CA ILE A 257 -7.67 -11.22 -7.86
C ILE A 257 -6.54 -11.18 -8.89
N ALA A 258 -5.28 -11.19 -8.43
CA ALA A 258 -4.13 -11.08 -9.32
C ALA A 258 -3.90 -12.36 -10.14
N SER A 259 -3.95 -13.52 -9.49
CA SER A 259 -3.45 -14.81 -10.02
C SER A 259 -4.50 -15.61 -10.80
N LEU A 260 -5.64 -15.00 -11.13
CA LEU A 260 -6.61 -15.66 -12.01
C LEU A 260 -5.96 -16.01 -13.34
N PRO A 261 -6.07 -17.26 -13.80
CA PRO A 261 -5.60 -17.64 -15.11
C PRO A 261 -6.36 -16.84 -16.16
N ASP A 262 -5.64 -15.97 -16.86
CA ASP A 262 -6.17 -15.19 -17.99
C ASP A 262 -6.38 -16.15 -19.16
N ILE A 263 -7.58 -16.73 -19.28
CA ILE A 263 -7.95 -17.46 -20.50
C ILE A 263 -8.52 -16.42 -21.47
N ALA A 264 -7.63 -15.61 -22.04
CA ALA A 264 -7.89 -15.01 -23.33
C ALA A 264 -8.11 -16.18 -24.31
N SER A 265 -9.35 -16.34 -24.77
CA SER A 265 -9.83 -17.20 -25.86
C SER A 265 -8.76 -18.14 -26.46
N ARG A 266 -8.83 -19.43 -26.10
CA ARG A 266 -8.33 -20.49 -26.97
C ARG A 266 -9.40 -20.89 -27.98
#